data_AF-A0A958BUK6-F1
#
_entry.id   AF-A0A958BUK6-F1
#
_cell.length_a   1.000
_cell.length_b   1.000
_cell.length_c   1.000
_cell.angle_alpha   90.00
_cell.angle_beta   90.00
_cell.angle_gamma   90.00
#
_symmetry.space_group_name_H-M   'P 1'
#
loop_
_entity.id
_entity.type
_entity.pdbx_description
1 polymer ?
#
loop_
_entity_poly.entity_id
_entity_poly.type
_entity_poly.pdbx_seq_one_letter_code
_entity_poly.pdbx_strand_id
1 'polypeptide(L)'
;MTRTSLVASGLAGLAGAVVLTIACLLVVTSGWFPIFIENPLVIWSLFLLLLFFSLAEIPVMVYSMRRIAAGGNPKAKYLIWLTNTGYIFFAAVYAAPFILLAGSSFLLLAAGALLGALSVIRFISTLIFLPGDKTYEL
;
A
#
# COMPACT_ATOMS: atom_id res chain seq x y z
N MET A 1 -12.43 4.04 -17.87
CA MET A 1 -11.40 4.92 -17.27
C MET A 1 -10.14 4.66 -18.06
N THR A 2 -9.48 5.70 -18.57
CA THR A 2 -8.30 5.52 -19.42
C THR A 2 -7.18 4.83 -18.65
N ARG A 3 -6.46 3.90 -19.30
CA ARG A 3 -5.28 3.24 -18.71
C ARG A 3 -4.29 4.25 -18.14
N THR A 4 -4.14 5.40 -18.78
CA THR A 4 -3.28 6.50 -18.34
C THR A 4 -3.71 7.09 -17.00
N SER A 5 -5.02 7.25 -16.76
CA SER A 5 -5.55 7.72 -15.48
C SER A 5 -5.36 6.71 -14.34
N LEU A 6 -5.45 5.41 -14.65
CA LEU A 6 -5.17 4.33 -13.71
C LEU A 6 -3.70 4.30 -13.30
N VAL A 7 -2.79 4.41 -14.28
CA VAL A 7 -1.35 4.49 -14.02
C VAL A 7 -1.02 5.74 -13.22
N ALA A 8 -1.60 6.90 -13.56
CA ALA A 8 -1.35 8.16 -12.85
C ALA A 8 -1.79 8.11 -11.38
N SER A 9 -2.98 7.57 -11.07
CA SER A 9 -3.42 7.35 -9.67
C SER A 9 -2.48 6.40 -8.95
N GLY A 10 -2.08 5.32 -9.61
CA GLY A 10 -1.19 4.34 -9.00
C GLY A 10 0.20 4.88 -8.69
N LEU A 11 0.75 5.71 -9.58
CA LEU A 11 2.01 6.42 -9.36
C LEU A 11 1.90 7.44 -8.23
N ALA A 12 0.77 8.14 -8.11
CA ALA A 12 0.53 9.05 -6.98
C ALA A 12 0.53 8.30 -5.64
N GLY A 13 -0.12 7.14 -5.58
CA GLY A 13 -0.13 6.27 -4.40
C GLY A 13 1.27 5.73 -4.08
N LEU A 14 2.02 5.32 -5.11
CA LEU A 14 3.39 4.81 -4.95
C LEU A 14 4.35 5.90 -4.46
N ALA A 15 4.28 7.11 -5.02
CA ALA A 15 5.07 8.24 -4.57
C ALA A 15 4.78 8.57 -3.10
N GLY A 16 3.51 8.61 -2.71
CA GLY A 16 3.12 8.80 -1.31
C GLY A 16 3.65 7.68 -0.40
N ALA A 17 3.60 6.43 -0.86
CA ALA A 17 4.11 5.28 -0.11
C ALA A 17 5.63 5.37 0.10
N VAL A 18 6.38 5.74 -0.93
CA VAL A 18 7.83 5.95 -0.88
C VAL A 18 8.18 7.07 0.09
N VAL A 19 7.52 8.24 -0.04
CA VAL A 19 7.75 9.39 0.83
C VAL A 19 7.50 9.04 2.30
N LEU A 20 6.37 8.39 2.60
CA LEU A 20 6.04 7.99 3.98
C LEU A 20 7.05 6.98 4.53
N THR A 21 7.40 5.95 3.75
CA THR A 21 8.35 4.92 4.17
C THR A 21 9.73 5.53 4.45
N ILE A 22 10.23 6.38 3.54
CA ILE A 22 11.51 7.09 3.71
C ILE A 22 11.45 8.00 4.94
N ALA A 23 10.37 8.76 5.12
CA ALA A 23 10.21 9.63 6.28
C ALA A 23 10.28 8.83 7.60
N CYS A 24 9.59 7.69 7.68
CA CYS A 24 9.67 6.80 8.86
C CYS A 24 11.09 6.28 9.09
N LEU A 25 11.79 5.84 8.03
CA LEU A 25 13.17 5.37 8.13
C LEU A 25 14.11 6.48 8.63
N LEU A 26 13.97 7.71 8.12
CA LEU A 26 14.78 8.86 8.53
C LEU A 26 14.54 9.24 9.99
N VAL A 27 13.29 9.24 10.45
CA VAL A 27 12.95 9.55 11.85
C VAL A 27 13.58 8.55 12.80
N VAL A 28 13.52 7.25 12.47
CA VAL A 28 14.10 6.20 13.31
C VAL A 28 15.63 6.22 13.29
N THR A 29 16.24 6.38 12.12
CA THR A 29 17.72 6.40 11.99
C THR A 29 18.35 7.66 12.59
N SER A 30 17.61 8.76 12.65
CA SER A 30 18.06 10.01 13.30
C SER A 30 17.97 9.95 14.83
N GLY A 31 17.47 8.85 15.41
CA GLY A 31 17.33 8.68 16.86
C GLY A 31 16.26 9.57 17.50
N TRP A 32 15.36 10.14 16.70
CA TRP A 32 14.30 11.03 17.18
C TRP A 32 13.14 10.27 17.85
N PHE A 33 13.08 8.94 17.68
CA PHE A 33 12.01 8.10 18.21
C PHE A 33 12.57 7.01 19.13
N PRO A 34 12.10 6.91 20.38
CA PRO A 34 12.50 5.81 21.26
C PRO A 34 11.90 4.49 20.76
N ILE A 35 12.66 3.40 20.90
CA ILE A 35 12.18 2.05 20.57
C ILE A 35 11.19 1.63 21.66
N PHE A 36 9.95 1.31 21.26
CA PHE A 36 8.88 0.97 22.22
C PHE A 36 8.75 -0.54 22.46
N ILE A 37 9.18 -1.38 21.52
CA ILE A 37 9.04 -2.83 21.60
C ILE A 37 10.41 -3.48 21.44
N GLU A 38 10.88 -4.15 22.49
CA GLU A 38 12.15 -4.88 22.47
C GLU A 38 11.97 -6.39 22.31
N ASN A 39 10.78 -6.92 22.61
CA ASN A 39 10.54 -8.36 22.55
C ASN A 39 10.44 -8.84 21.09
N PRO A 40 11.37 -9.67 20.60
CA PRO A 40 11.41 -10.10 19.20
C PRO A 40 10.17 -10.91 18.79
N LEU A 41 9.57 -11.68 19.69
CA LEU A 41 8.36 -12.45 19.39
C LEU A 41 7.17 -11.52 19.09
N VAL A 42 7.05 -10.42 19.82
CA VAL A 42 5.98 -9.43 19.62
C VAL A 42 6.18 -8.68 18.31
N ILE A 43 7.42 -8.29 18.01
CA ILE A 43 7.78 -7.59 16.77
C ILE A 43 7.44 -8.45 15.55
N TRP A 44 7.86 -9.71 15.52
CA TRP A 44 7.58 -10.61 14.40
C TRP A 44 6.10 -10.97 14.30
N SER A 45 5.40 -11.10 15.42
CA SER A 45 3.94 -11.30 15.42
C SER A 45 3.22 -10.10 14.81
N LEU A 46 3.64 -8.87 15.18
CA LEU A 46 3.12 -7.64 14.59
C LEU A 46 3.41 -7.58 13.09
N PHE A 47 4.63 -7.91 12.67
CA PHE A 47 5.00 -7.99 11.25
C PHE A 47 4.08 -8.93 10.48
N LEU A 48 3.92 -10.17 10.96
CA LEU A 48 3.08 -11.18 10.31
C LEU A 48 1.61 -10.77 10.27
N LEU A 49 1.11 -10.13 11.33
CA LEU A 49 -0.25 -9.61 11.39
C LEU A 49 -0.47 -8.53 10.32
N LEU A 50 0.42 -7.53 10.25
CA LEU A 50 0.34 -6.45 9.27
C LEU A 50 0.53 -6.97 7.84
N LEU A 51 1.43 -7.92 7.64
CA LEU A 51 1.64 -8.59 6.36
C LEU A 51 0.37 -9.34 5.93
N PHE A 52 -0.25 -10.10 6.84
CA PHE A 52 -1.46 -10.84 6.56
C PHE A 52 -2.61 -9.92 6.16
N PHE A 53 -2.88 -8.86 6.94
CA PHE A 53 -3.91 -7.89 6.58
C PHE A 53 -3.59 -7.19 5.25
N SER A 54 -2.34 -6.79 5.05
CA SER A 54 -1.91 -6.13 3.82
C SER A 54 -2.12 -7.00 2.58
N LEU A 55 -1.86 -8.31 2.68
CA LEU A 55 -2.10 -9.27 1.59
C LEU A 55 -3.59 -9.60 1.42
N ALA A 56 -4.33 -9.77 2.51
CA ALA A 56 -5.75 -10.07 2.47
C ALA A 56 -6.59 -8.94 1.85
N GLU A 57 -6.14 -7.69 2.00
CA GLU A 57 -6.77 -6.53 1.38
C GLU A 57 -6.66 -6.51 -0.15
N ILE A 58 -5.63 -7.12 -0.73
CA ILE A 58 -5.40 -7.10 -2.19
C ILE A 58 -6.63 -7.61 -2.95
N PRO A 59 -7.14 -8.85 -2.73
CA PRO A 59 -8.30 -9.34 -3.44
C PRO A 59 -9.57 -8.54 -3.13
N VAL A 60 -9.76 -8.11 -1.88
CA VAL A 60 -10.96 -7.36 -1.45
C VAL A 60 -11.05 -6.01 -2.17
N MET A 61 -9.94 -5.27 -2.22
CA MET A 61 -9.88 -3.95 -2.85
C MET A 61 -9.98 -4.06 -4.38
N VAL A 62 -9.30 -5.04 -4.98
CA VAL A 62 -9.42 -5.31 -6.42
C VAL A 62 -10.87 -5.66 -6.79
N TYR A 63 -11.53 -6.55 -6.05
CA TYR A 63 -12.92 -6.90 -6.29
C TYR A 63 -13.86 -5.69 -6.17
N SER A 64 -13.66 -4.88 -5.12
CA SER A 64 -14.46 -3.68 -4.88
C SER A 64 -14.29 -2.65 -6.00
N MET A 65 -13.06 -2.39 -6.44
CA MET A 65 -12.79 -1.47 -7.55
C MET A 65 -13.36 -1.97 -8.88
N ARG A 66 -13.30 -3.28 -9.15
CA ARG A 66 -13.94 -3.87 -10.34
C ARG A 66 -15.45 -3.65 -10.33
N ARG A 67 -16.09 -3.81 -9.17
CA ARG A 67 -17.53 -3.59 -9.01
C ARG A 67 -17.92 -2.12 -9.19
N ILE A 68 -17.10 -1.20 -8.69
CA ILE A 68 -17.30 0.25 -8.90
C ILE A 68 -17.12 0.60 -10.39
N ALA A 69 -16.14 0.01 -11.06
CA ALA A 69 -15.88 0.22 -12.49
C ALA A 69 -17.00 -0.31 -13.40
N ALA A 70 -17.67 -1.39 -13.00
CA ALA A 70 -18.84 -1.92 -13.69
C ALA A 70 -20.09 -1.04 -13.51
N GLY A 71 -20.12 -0.14 -12.52
CA GLY A 71 -21.20 0.80 -12.32
C GLY A 71 -21.16 1.92 -13.37
N GLY A 72 -22.22 2.09 -14.16
CA GLY A 72 -22.34 3.12 -15.21
C GLY A 72 -22.38 4.58 -14.73
N ASN A 73 -22.01 4.86 -13.48
CA ASN A 73 -22.04 6.21 -12.92
C ASN A 73 -20.79 7.01 -13.37
N PRO A 74 -20.94 8.18 -14.01
CA PRO A 74 -19.81 9.00 -14.43
C PRO A 74 -18.91 9.45 -13.26
N LYS A 75 -19.45 9.56 -12.03
CA LYS A 75 -18.67 9.87 -10.81
C LYS A 75 -17.82 8.70 -10.33
N ALA A 76 -18.08 7.47 -10.77
CA ALA A 76 -17.31 6.28 -10.38
C ALA A 76 -15.82 6.40 -10.77
N LYS A 77 -15.50 7.17 -11.83
CA LYS A 77 -14.12 7.42 -12.28
C LYS A 77 -13.28 8.09 -11.19
N TYR A 78 -13.82 9.10 -10.51
CA TYR A 78 -13.12 9.79 -9.42
C TYR A 78 -12.97 8.89 -8.20
N LEU A 79 -13.99 8.10 -7.90
CA LEU A 79 -13.96 7.16 -6.79
C LEU A 79 -12.87 6.10 -7.00
N ILE A 80 -12.79 5.50 -8.19
CA ILE A 80 -11.75 4.51 -8.54
C ILE A 80 -10.37 5.14 -8.46
N TRP A 81 -10.21 6.38 -8.96
CA TRP A 81 -8.93 7.09 -8.88
C TRP A 81 -8.46 7.27 -7.43
N LEU A 82 -9.36 7.75 -6.55
CA LEU A 82 -9.05 7.94 -5.13
C LEU A 82 -8.77 6.60 -4.42
N THR A 83 -9.61 5.59 -4.66
CA THR A 83 -9.47 4.26 -4.06
C THR A 83 -8.19 3.57 -4.53
N ASN A 84 -7.80 3.70 -5.79
CA ASN A 84 -6.56 3.12 -6.33
C ASN A 84 -5.32 3.77 -5.69
N THR A 85 -5.29 5.10 -5.63
CA THR A 85 -4.24 5.87 -4.95
C THR A 85 -4.13 5.46 -3.49
N GLY A 86 -5.25 5.44 -2.77
CA GLY A 86 -5.32 5.07 -1.36
C GLY A 86 -4.88 3.64 -1.11
N TYR A 87 -5.34 2.69 -1.93
CA TYR A 87 -5.00 1.27 -1.84
C TYR A 87 -3.49 1.01 -1.93
N ILE A 88 -2.81 1.65 -2.90
CA ILE A 88 -1.36 1.51 -3.08
C ILE A 88 -0.61 2.19 -1.93
N PHE A 89 -1.06 3.38 -1.52
CA PHE A 89 -0.51 4.11 -0.38
C PHE A 89 -0.62 3.32 0.94
N PHE A 90 -1.71 2.58 1.12
CA PHE A 90 -2.02 1.88 2.38
C PHE A 90 -0.96 0.84 2.78
N ALA A 91 -0.14 0.34 1.85
CA ALA A 91 0.98 -0.54 2.21
C ALA A 91 2.02 0.18 3.07
N ALA A 92 2.28 1.46 2.80
CA ALA A 92 3.16 2.28 3.63
C ALA A 92 2.52 2.63 4.98
N VAL A 93 1.20 2.71 5.06
CA VAL A 93 0.47 2.90 6.33
C VAL A 93 0.66 1.69 7.25
N TYR A 94 0.78 0.48 6.71
CA TYR A 94 1.15 -0.72 7.49
C TYR A 94 2.64 -0.76 7.82
N ALA A 95 3.51 -0.32 6.91
CA ALA A 95 4.94 -0.25 7.17
C ALA A 95 5.30 0.77 8.26
N ALA A 96 4.60 1.91 8.31
CA ALA A 96 4.87 3.01 9.22
C ALA A 96 4.89 2.61 10.72
N PRO A 97 3.82 2.03 11.31
CA PRO A 97 3.84 1.63 12.71
C PRO A 97 4.88 0.55 12.99
N PHE A 98 5.12 -0.36 12.04
CA PHE A 98 6.16 -1.38 12.20
C PHE A 98 7.57 -0.75 12.26
N ILE A 99 7.89 0.14 11.33
CA ILE A 99 9.18 0.84 11.29
C ILE A 99 9.36 1.69 12.55
N LEU A 100 8.34 2.46 12.94
CA LEU A 100 8.42 3.38 14.09
C LEU A 100 8.50 2.66 15.43
N LEU A 101 7.80 1.53 15.60
CA LEU A 101 7.76 0.83 16.90
C LEU A 101 8.91 -0.17 17.07
N ALA A 102 9.39 -0.77 15.97
CA ALA A 102 10.32 -1.89 16.01
C ALA A 102 11.65 -1.63 15.29
N GLY A 103 11.88 -0.45 14.69
CA GLY A 103 13.06 -0.15 13.86
C GLY A 103 14.41 -0.02 14.60
N SER A 104 14.69 -0.88 15.58
CA SER A 104 15.93 -0.87 16.36
C SER A 104 17.13 -1.47 15.62
N SER A 105 16.88 -2.39 14.69
CA SER A 105 17.90 -3.18 14.00
C SER A 105 17.76 -3.06 12.49
N PHE A 106 18.87 -3.16 11.76
CA PHE A 106 18.88 -3.13 10.29
C PHE A 106 17.91 -4.16 9.68
N LEU A 107 17.81 -5.35 10.26
CA LEU A 107 16.91 -6.41 9.79
C LEU A 107 15.43 -6.01 9.91
N LEU A 108 15.06 -5.31 10.98
CA LEU A 108 13.69 -4.83 11.21
C LEU A 108 13.36 -3.64 10.31
N LEU A 109 14.32 -2.75 10.08
CA LEU A 109 14.18 -1.68 9.08
C LEU A 109 13.98 -2.26 7.67
N ALA A 110 14.74 -3.30 7.31
CA ALA A 110 14.59 -4.00 6.04
C ALA A 110 13.21 -4.70 5.93
N ALA A 111 12.74 -5.35 6.99
CA ALA A 111 11.40 -5.94 7.03
C ALA A 111 10.30 -4.88 6.87
N GLY A 112 10.44 -3.72 7.51
CA GLY A 112 9.51 -2.60 7.31
C GLY A 112 9.52 -2.06 5.89
N ALA A 113 10.70 -1.94 5.29
CA ALA A 113 10.84 -1.57 3.88
C ALA A 113 10.19 -2.61 2.95
N LEU A 114 10.27 -3.90 3.27
CA LEU A 114 9.57 -4.96 2.52
C LEU A 114 8.05 -4.83 2.61
N LEU A 115 7.49 -4.48 3.78
CA LEU A 115 6.06 -4.13 3.90
C LEU A 115 5.71 -2.94 3.02
N GLY A 116 6.56 -1.91 2.99
CA GLY A 116 6.39 -0.75 2.10
C GLY A 116 6.45 -1.13 0.61
N ALA A 117 7.32 -2.08 0.24
CA ALA A 117 7.46 -2.59 -1.13
C ALA A 117 6.21 -3.33 -1.62
N LEU A 118 5.31 -3.78 -0.72
CA LEU A 118 4.00 -4.31 -1.12
C LEU A 118 3.17 -3.28 -1.90
N SER A 119 3.43 -1.97 -1.75
CA SER A 119 2.82 -0.94 -2.59
C SER A 119 3.06 -1.18 -4.09
N VAL A 120 4.24 -1.70 -4.47
CA VAL A 120 4.56 -2.09 -5.85
C VAL A 120 3.73 -3.28 -6.30
N ILE A 121 3.59 -4.30 -5.43
CA ILE A 121 2.75 -5.47 -5.72
C ILE A 121 1.28 -5.05 -5.91
N ARG A 122 0.81 -4.13 -5.06
CA ARG A 122 -0.54 -3.55 -5.17
C ARG A 122 -0.72 -2.78 -6.46
N PHE A 123 0.27 -1.98 -6.85
CA PHE A 123 0.28 -1.28 -8.14
C PHE A 123 0.21 -2.25 -9.31
N ILE A 124 1.08 -3.28 -9.35
CA ILE A 124 1.06 -4.32 -10.38
C ILE A 124 -0.30 -5.04 -10.42
N SER A 125 -0.85 -5.37 -9.25
CA SER A 125 -2.16 -6.02 -9.14
C SER A 125 -3.27 -5.15 -9.76
N THR A 126 -3.24 -3.84 -9.55
CA THR A 126 -4.23 -2.94 -10.15
C THR A 126 -4.13 -2.88 -11.68
N LEU A 127 -2.91 -2.93 -12.22
CA LEU A 127 -2.69 -2.92 -13.68
C LEU A 127 -3.15 -4.22 -14.35
N ILE A 128 -3.03 -5.35 -13.66
CA ILE A 128 -3.41 -6.67 -14.18
C ILE A 128 -4.92 -6.90 -14.05
N PHE A 129 -5.52 -6.55 -12.90
CA PHE A 129 -6.88 -6.96 -12.58
C PHE A 129 -7.95 -5.89 -12.81
N LEU A 130 -7.62 -4.61 -12.97
CA LEU A 130 -8.61 -3.60 -13.36
C LEU A 130 -8.74 -3.45 -14.88
N PRO A 131 -9.98 -3.31 -15.39
CA PRO A 131 -10.22 -3.11 -16.82
C PRO A 131 -9.75 -1.71 -17.25
N GLY A 132 -8.75 -1.68 -18.14
CA GLY A 132 -8.28 -0.47 -18.79
C GLY A 132 -8.93 -0.28 -20.15
N ASP A 133 -10.01 0.49 -20.20
CA ASP A 133 -10.72 1.06 -21.38
C ASP A 133 -11.02 0.15 -22.60
N LYS A 134 -10.86 -1.18 -22.51
CA LYS A 134 -11.17 -2.12 -23.60
C LYS A 134 -12.21 -3.20 -23.23
N THR A 135 -13.16 -2.90 -22.35
CA THR A 135 -14.15 -3.91 -21.94
C THR A 135 -15.54 -3.31 -21.76
N TYR A 136 -16.02 -2.65 -22.83
CA TYR A 136 -17.46 -2.50 -23.08
C TYR A 136 -17.88 -3.35 -24.29
N GLU A 137 -17.24 -4.50 -24.48
CA GLU A 137 -17.73 -5.57 -25.35
C GLU A 137 -17.72 -6.83 -24.50
N LEU A 138 -18.83 -7.08 -23.81
CA LEU A 138 -19.38 -8.38 -23.43
C LEU A 138 -20.75 -8.13 -22.77
#